data_AF-A0A3D5L1G7-F1
#
_entry.id   AF-A0A3D5L1G7-F1
#
_cell.length_a   1.000
_cell.length_b   1.000
_cell.length_c   1.000
_cell.angle_alpha   90.00
_cell.angle_beta   90.00
_cell.angle_gamma   90.00
#
_symmetry.space_group_name_H-M   'P 1'
#
loop_
_entity.id
_entity.type
_entity.pdbx_description
1 polymer ?
#
loop_
_entity_poly.entity_id
_entity_poly.type
_entity_poly.pdbx_seq_one_letter_code
_entity_poly.pdbx_strand_id
1 'polypeptide(L)'
;MRGRIRSNERRDIRNDKSIVKFVLTDYTDTIICKVFVPTPLADELMGKIAPGAFVKVKGITKEDSFEHEVTMQSLFGIMSIPSFLTKREDHYNRKRVELHMHTKMSDMDGVSECRDLVKRAYDWGMPAVAITDHGNIQAFPDANHLVCDLFDAENKKRKANGEEPLDRQKFFKVIYGVECYLVDDLKKIVTFGTPAQDPAFEGCASSPEDYDVRSGRFVVFDIETTGFSSDRDRIIEIGAVRYENGKESARFSEFINPRIPIPYRITNLTSITDEMVMDAEDVTGILPKFIDFCQGCVLVGHNVQFDISFIRKNARDLNLACPFTTIDTMEMARVLLPGHKSYNLDAVGKMLDVQNRHHHRAVDDADATAEIFEKLLALYEKQGIETLGGINHSADENPDVIRRLRPYHCILLAKNETGRVNLYRMISASHLTYFFGKPKIPKSMIAAGREGILVGSACVAGELMQALIDERSQERIAEIVRFYDYLEIQPRDNNRFLLTNERYENFNTEEDLLNLNRKVVALGEQFGKPVVATGDVHFLDPEDQIYRTIIQ
;
A
#
# COMPACT_ATOMS: atom_id res chain seq x y z
N MET A 1 2.98 9.39 -44.13
CA MET A 1 2.68 8.94 -42.76
C MET A 1 1.75 7.72 -42.83
N ARG A 2 1.75 6.87 -41.81
CA ARG A 2 0.75 5.80 -41.62
C ARG A 2 0.01 6.09 -40.33
N GLY A 3 -1.24 5.68 -40.20
CA GLY A 3 -1.98 5.88 -38.96
C GLY A 3 -3.35 5.25 -38.96
N ARG A 4 -3.99 5.24 -37.78
CA ARG A 4 -5.39 4.89 -37.58
C ARG A 4 -6.24 6.15 -37.66
N ILE A 5 -7.36 6.09 -38.36
CA ILE A 5 -8.32 7.19 -38.39
C ILE A 5 -9.07 7.25 -37.05
N ARG A 6 -9.01 8.40 -36.38
CA ARG A 6 -9.75 8.67 -35.14
C ARG A 6 -11.14 9.21 -35.41
N SER A 7 -11.24 10.15 -36.34
CA SER A 7 -12.49 10.77 -36.77
C SER A 7 -12.34 11.24 -38.21
N ASN A 8 -13.47 11.40 -38.87
CA ASN A 8 -13.57 12.02 -40.18
C ASN A 8 -14.78 12.96 -40.22
N GLU A 9 -14.71 13.96 -41.09
CA GLU A 9 -15.80 14.88 -41.36
C GLU A 9 -15.78 15.28 -42.83
N ARG A 10 -16.98 15.51 -43.37
CA ARG A 10 -17.19 15.99 -44.74
C ARG A 10 -17.95 17.30 -44.67
N ARG A 11 -17.51 18.28 -45.46
CA ARG A 11 -18.23 19.53 -45.68
C ARG A 11 -18.29 19.85 -47.16
N ASP A 12 -19.50 19.98 -47.69
CA ASP A 12 -19.71 20.37 -49.08
C ASP A 12 -19.47 21.87 -49.26
N ILE A 13 -18.79 22.24 -50.34
CA ILE A 13 -18.45 23.61 -50.69
C ILE A 13 -18.94 23.93 -52.11
N ARG A 14 -18.88 25.22 -52.48
CA ARG A 14 -19.28 25.68 -53.82
C ARG A 14 -18.44 25.00 -54.92
N ASN A 15 -19.03 24.88 -56.11
CA ASN A 15 -18.42 24.29 -57.32
C ASN A 15 -18.25 22.76 -57.28
N ASP A 16 -19.25 22.01 -56.79
CA ASP A 16 -19.29 20.54 -56.78
C ASP A 16 -18.04 19.89 -56.17
N LYS A 17 -17.52 20.52 -55.11
CA LYS A 17 -16.40 20.03 -54.32
C LYS A 17 -16.82 19.81 -52.87
N SER A 18 -16.15 18.90 -52.22
CA SER A 18 -16.25 18.66 -50.79
C SER A 18 -14.86 18.73 -50.16
N ILE A 19 -14.81 19.23 -48.94
CA ILE A 19 -13.66 19.15 -48.05
C ILE A 19 -13.87 17.92 -47.18
N VAL A 20 -12.92 16.99 -47.24
CA VAL A 20 -12.86 15.87 -46.32
C VAL A 20 -11.71 16.11 -45.36
N LYS A 21 -12.02 16.20 -44.07
CA LYS A 21 -11.05 16.34 -42.99
C LYS A 21 -11.06 15.07 -42.16
N PHE A 22 -9.89 14.57 -41.79
CA PHE A 22 -9.79 13.40 -40.94
C PHE A 22 -8.56 13.47 -40.04
N VAL A 23 -8.69 12.85 -38.87
CA VAL A 23 -7.65 12.85 -37.83
C VAL A 23 -6.92 11.52 -37.88
N LEU A 24 -5.61 11.58 -38.09
CA LEU A 24 -4.73 10.41 -38.24
C LEU A 24 -3.76 10.35 -37.05
N THR A 25 -3.74 9.23 -36.32
CA THR A 25 -2.73 9.00 -35.27
C THR A 25 -1.91 7.77 -35.58
N ASP A 26 -0.62 7.81 -35.27
CA ASP A 26 0.25 6.63 -35.25
C ASP A 26 0.60 6.16 -33.84
N TYR A 27 -0.11 6.70 -32.84
CA TYR A 27 0.10 6.50 -31.40
C TYR A 27 1.34 7.18 -30.82
N THR A 28 2.17 7.80 -31.65
CA THR A 28 3.23 8.71 -31.19
C THR A 28 2.79 10.16 -31.27
N ASP A 29 2.01 10.50 -32.30
CA ASP A 29 1.41 11.83 -32.48
C ASP A 29 0.09 11.72 -33.26
N THR A 30 -0.60 12.85 -33.44
CA THR A 30 -1.84 12.97 -34.19
C THR A 30 -1.77 14.17 -35.13
N ILE A 31 -2.18 13.98 -36.39
CA ILE A 31 -2.22 15.05 -37.39
C ILE A 31 -3.56 15.12 -38.10
N ILE A 32 -4.03 16.34 -38.35
CA ILE A 32 -5.20 16.60 -39.18
C ILE A 32 -4.80 16.53 -40.65
N CYS A 33 -5.51 15.73 -41.41
CA CYS A 33 -5.39 15.64 -42.86
C CYS A 33 -6.62 16.27 -43.52
N LYS A 34 -6.41 17.10 -44.55
CA LYS A 34 -7.47 17.77 -45.32
C LYS A 34 -7.28 17.46 -46.80
N VAL A 35 -8.37 17.16 -47.49
CA VAL A 35 -8.37 16.97 -48.94
C VAL A 35 -9.61 17.56 -49.57
N PHE A 36 -9.41 18.20 -50.71
CA PHE A 36 -10.48 18.73 -51.56
C PHE A 36 -10.72 17.74 -52.70
N VAL A 37 -11.94 17.20 -52.76
CA VAL A 37 -12.33 16.22 -53.78
C VAL A 37 -13.65 16.65 -54.42
N PRO A 38 -13.96 16.24 -55.66
CA PRO A 38 -15.30 16.39 -56.22
C PRO A 38 -16.34 15.72 -55.33
N THR A 39 -17.51 16.33 -55.17
CA THR A 39 -18.58 15.85 -54.27
C THR A 39 -18.93 14.36 -54.45
N PRO A 40 -19.03 13.80 -55.68
CA PRO A 40 -19.33 12.37 -55.86
C PRO A 40 -18.24 11.42 -55.35
N LEU A 41 -16.98 11.86 -55.31
CA LEU A 41 -15.84 11.07 -54.82
C LEU A 41 -15.69 11.13 -53.29
N ALA A 42 -16.35 12.09 -52.65
CA ALA A 42 -16.26 12.28 -51.21
C ALA A 42 -16.88 11.09 -50.44
N ASP A 43 -17.98 10.52 -50.91
CA ASP A 43 -18.63 9.38 -50.26
C ASP A 43 -17.77 8.11 -50.29
N GLU A 44 -17.16 7.82 -51.45
CA GLU A 44 -16.23 6.69 -51.58
C GLU A 44 -15.02 6.87 -50.65
N LEU A 45 -14.50 8.09 -50.56
CA LEU A 45 -13.38 8.39 -49.68
C LEU A 45 -13.79 8.20 -48.21
N MET A 46 -14.92 8.75 -47.77
CA MET A 46 -15.42 8.62 -46.40
C MET A 46 -15.54 7.17 -45.95
N GLY A 47 -15.94 6.26 -46.84
CA GLY A 47 -15.93 4.82 -46.59
C GLY A 47 -14.53 4.24 -46.34
N LYS A 48 -13.52 4.66 -47.11
CA LYS A 48 -12.12 4.21 -46.97
C LYS A 48 -11.42 4.78 -45.74
N ILE A 49 -11.86 5.93 -45.25
CA ILE A 49 -11.31 6.60 -44.05
C ILE A 49 -12.29 6.54 -42.87
N ALA A 50 -13.11 5.49 -42.75
CA ALA A 50 -14.00 5.33 -41.60
C ALA A 50 -13.22 5.30 -40.27
N PRO A 51 -13.78 5.80 -39.15
CA PRO A 51 -13.15 5.68 -37.84
C PRO A 51 -12.71 4.24 -37.55
N GLY A 52 -11.45 4.06 -37.16
CA GLY A 52 -10.85 2.76 -36.93
C GLY A 52 -10.06 2.18 -38.11
N ALA A 53 -10.25 2.68 -39.33
CA ALA A 53 -9.48 2.24 -40.50
C ALA A 53 -8.00 2.61 -40.39
N PHE A 54 -7.12 1.76 -40.93
CA PHE A 54 -5.70 2.02 -41.02
C PHE A 54 -5.34 2.46 -42.44
N VAL A 55 -4.64 3.59 -42.54
CA VAL A 55 -4.26 4.17 -43.83
C VAL A 55 -2.82 4.61 -43.86
N LYS A 56 -2.22 4.59 -45.05
CA LYS A 56 -0.98 5.28 -45.38
C LYS A 56 -1.32 6.47 -46.25
N VAL A 57 -0.90 7.65 -45.80
CA VAL A 57 -1.18 8.94 -46.43
C VAL A 57 0.14 9.55 -46.89
N LYS A 58 0.17 10.06 -48.12
CA LYS A 58 1.28 10.85 -48.67
C LYS A 58 0.77 12.23 -49.04
N GLY A 59 1.42 13.27 -48.53
CA GLY A 59 1.05 14.65 -48.82
C GLY A 59 2.06 15.66 -48.31
N ILE A 60 1.76 16.94 -48.49
CA ILE A 60 2.56 18.06 -47.97
C ILE A 60 1.88 18.60 -46.71
N THR A 61 2.69 18.82 -45.67
CA THR A 61 2.31 19.51 -44.44
C THR A 61 2.48 21.01 -44.60
N LYS A 62 1.47 21.78 -44.19
CA LYS A 62 1.50 23.25 -44.15
C LYS A 62 0.80 23.73 -42.89
N GLU A 63 1.24 24.87 -42.39
CA GLU A 63 0.54 25.57 -41.33
C GLU A 63 -0.83 26.02 -41.86
N ASP A 64 -1.88 25.66 -41.14
CA ASP A 64 -3.25 25.99 -41.48
C ASP A 64 -3.69 27.19 -40.64
N SER A 65 -3.88 28.33 -41.28
CA SER A 65 -4.27 29.57 -40.58
C SER A 65 -5.66 29.51 -39.93
N PHE A 66 -6.50 28.53 -40.28
CA PHE A 66 -7.82 28.33 -39.69
C PHE A 66 -7.78 27.38 -38.48
N GLU A 67 -6.91 26.37 -38.51
CA GLU A 67 -6.72 25.43 -37.38
C GLU A 67 -5.65 25.91 -36.39
N HIS A 68 -4.82 26.89 -36.79
CA HIS A 68 -3.63 27.34 -36.06
C HIS A 68 -2.62 26.22 -35.74
N GLU A 69 -2.57 25.19 -36.60
CA GLU A 69 -1.72 24.01 -36.45
C GLU A 69 -1.16 23.54 -37.81
N VAL A 70 -0.12 22.70 -37.77
CA VAL A 70 0.42 22.04 -38.97
C VAL A 70 -0.53 20.93 -39.40
N THR A 71 -1.09 21.05 -40.60
CA THR A 71 -2.00 20.05 -41.17
C THR A 71 -1.47 19.51 -42.49
N MET A 72 -1.88 18.30 -42.87
CA MET A 72 -1.55 17.72 -44.16
C MET A 72 -2.64 18.06 -45.19
N GLN A 73 -2.41 19.10 -46.02
CA GLN A 73 -3.44 19.68 -46.90
C GLN A 73 -3.38 19.22 -48.36
N SER A 74 -2.22 18.78 -48.85
CA SER A 74 -2.03 18.37 -50.26
C SER A 74 -1.79 16.88 -50.33
N LEU A 75 -2.85 16.08 -50.18
CA LEU A 75 -2.76 14.63 -50.23
C LEU A 75 -2.59 14.15 -51.67
N PHE A 76 -1.49 13.45 -51.94
CA PHE A 76 -1.18 12.82 -53.24
C PHE A 76 -1.62 11.35 -53.28
N GLY A 77 -1.88 10.74 -52.14
CA GLY A 77 -2.32 9.36 -52.06
C GLY A 77 -2.80 8.96 -50.68
N ILE A 78 -3.89 8.22 -50.65
CA ILE A 78 -4.45 7.57 -49.47
C ILE A 78 -4.60 6.10 -49.83
N MET A 79 -3.97 5.23 -49.05
CA MET A 79 -3.97 3.79 -49.26
C MET A 79 -4.44 3.12 -47.98
N SER A 80 -5.46 2.26 -48.07
CA SER A 80 -5.80 1.38 -46.96
C SER A 80 -4.67 0.39 -46.73
N ILE A 81 -4.29 0.21 -45.47
CA ILE A 81 -3.25 -0.73 -45.07
C ILE A 81 -3.82 -1.66 -43.98
N PRO A 82 -3.25 -2.86 -43.81
CA PRO A 82 -3.48 -3.63 -42.60
C PRO A 82 -3.10 -2.81 -41.36
N SER A 83 -3.66 -3.18 -40.21
CA SER A 83 -3.19 -2.62 -38.95
C SER A 83 -1.68 -2.83 -38.82
N PHE A 84 -0.95 -1.74 -38.54
CA PHE A 84 0.47 -1.80 -38.19
C PHE A 84 0.69 -1.97 -36.69
N LEU A 85 -0.39 -2.05 -35.90
CA LEU A 85 -0.32 -2.43 -34.51
C LEU A 85 -0.01 -3.92 -34.47
N THR A 86 1.11 -4.26 -33.85
CA THR A 86 1.42 -5.65 -33.54
C THR A 86 0.44 -6.08 -32.45
N LYS A 87 -0.53 -6.94 -32.78
CA LYS A 87 -1.42 -7.49 -31.75
C LYS A 87 -0.55 -8.32 -30.81
N ARG A 88 -0.49 -7.92 -29.53
CA ARG A 88 0.24 -8.69 -28.52
C ARG A 88 -0.51 -10.02 -28.32
N GLU A 89 0.22 -11.11 -28.46
CA GLU A 89 -0.30 -12.47 -28.30
C GLU A 89 0.45 -13.21 -27.19
N ASP A 90 -0.26 -14.04 -26.45
CA ASP A 90 0.33 -14.98 -25.49
C ASP A 90 0.54 -16.32 -26.18
N HIS A 91 1.80 -16.66 -26.45
CA HIS A 91 2.19 -17.95 -27.05
C HIS A 91 2.65 -18.99 -26.02
N TYR A 92 2.60 -18.67 -24.72
CA TYR A 92 3.10 -19.58 -23.70
C TYR A 92 2.07 -20.68 -23.41
N ASN A 93 2.52 -21.94 -23.34
CA ASN A 93 1.63 -23.08 -23.19
C ASN A 93 0.95 -23.12 -21.81
N ARG A 94 1.62 -22.62 -20.77
CA ARG A 94 1.10 -22.62 -19.40
C ARG A 94 0.58 -21.23 -19.04
N LYS A 95 -0.72 -21.04 -19.21
CA LYS A 95 -1.35 -19.72 -19.16
C LYS A 95 -1.34 -19.11 -17.76
N ARG A 96 -1.01 -17.82 -17.70
CA ARG A 96 -1.02 -17.00 -16.49
C ARG A 96 -2.46 -16.67 -16.08
N VAL A 97 -2.66 -16.35 -14.80
CA VAL A 97 -3.86 -15.68 -14.28
C VAL A 97 -3.43 -14.34 -13.71
N GLU A 98 -4.06 -13.25 -14.15
CA GLU A 98 -3.88 -11.94 -13.50
C GLU A 98 -4.76 -11.88 -12.25
N LEU A 99 -4.16 -11.48 -11.12
CA LEU A 99 -4.83 -11.42 -9.82
C LEU A 99 -4.97 -9.98 -9.30
N HIS A 100 -4.35 -9.01 -9.96
CA HIS A 100 -4.36 -7.60 -9.57
C HIS A 100 -4.51 -6.71 -10.82
N MET A 101 -5.70 -6.16 -11.01
CA MET A 101 -6.07 -5.39 -12.20
C MET A 101 -7.15 -4.34 -11.89
N HIS A 102 -6.88 -3.13 -12.37
CA HIS A 102 -7.71 -1.95 -12.30
C HIS A 102 -8.40 -1.70 -13.63
N THR A 103 -9.69 -1.43 -13.56
CA THR A 103 -10.51 -0.96 -14.66
C THR A 103 -10.69 0.55 -14.56
N LYS A 104 -11.37 1.15 -15.52
CA LYS A 104 -11.78 2.56 -15.47
C LYS A 104 -12.64 2.95 -14.26
N MET A 105 -13.18 1.97 -13.52
CA MET A 105 -13.88 2.22 -12.26
C MET A 105 -12.91 2.52 -11.09
N SER A 106 -11.61 2.30 -11.25
CA SER A 106 -10.59 2.87 -10.37
C SER A 106 -10.43 4.36 -10.66
N ASP A 107 -11.16 5.18 -9.90
CA ASP A 107 -11.30 6.61 -10.12
C ASP A 107 -9.96 7.34 -10.32
N MET A 108 -9.88 8.10 -11.41
CA MET A 108 -8.69 8.85 -11.85
C MET A 108 -7.39 8.04 -11.92
N ASP A 109 -7.47 6.71 -12.13
CA ASP A 109 -6.27 5.87 -12.17
C ASP A 109 -6.28 4.77 -13.23
N GLY A 110 -7.32 3.94 -13.30
CA GLY A 110 -7.48 2.97 -14.38
C GLY A 110 -8.04 3.64 -15.63
N VAL A 111 -7.53 3.29 -16.81
CA VAL A 111 -7.96 3.93 -18.09
C VAL A 111 -8.61 2.97 -19.08
N SER A 112 -8.55 1.66 -18.81
CA SER A 112 -9.11 0.64 -19.71
C SER A 112 -10.50 0.18 -19.28
N GLU A 113 -11.38 -0.02 -20.26
CA GLU A 113 -12.71 -0.56 -20.03
C GLU A 113 -12.62 -2.00 -19.52
N CYS A 114 -13.44 -2.35 -18.52
CA CYS A 114 -13.48 -3.69 -17.92
C CYS A 114 -13.66 -4.79 -18.98
N ARG A 115 -14.56 -4.55 -19.95
CA ARG A 115 -14.85 -5.51 -21.01
C ARG A 115 -13.62 -5.80 -21.88
N ASP A 116 -12.78 -4.81 -22.17
CA ASP A 116 -11.62 -4.99 -23.04
C ASP A 116 -10.52 -5.79 -22.33
N LEU A 117 -10.27 -5.50 -21.05
CA LEU A 117 -9.31 -6.23 -20.22
C LEU A 117 -9.71 -7.71 -20.06
N VAL A 118 -10.96 -7.97 -19.66
CA VAL A 118 -11.48 -9.32 -19.46
C VAL A 118 -11.50 -10.11 -20.78
N LYS A 119 -11.88 -9.46 -21.88
CA LYS A 119 -11.84 -10.08 -23.21
C LYS A 119 -10.41 -10.40 -23.64
N ARG A 120 -9.43 -9.54 -23.35
CA ARG A 120 -8.02 -9.81 -23.66
C ARG A 120 -7.51 -11.05 -22.93
N ALA A 121 -7.81 -11.20 -21.65
CA ALA A 121 -7.44 -12.38 -20.88
C ALA A 121 -8.07 -13.66 -21.47
N TYR A 122 -9.35 -13.61 -21.86
CA TYR A 122 -10.03 -14.70 -22.56
C TYR A 122 -9.36 -15.04 -23.90
N ASP A 123 -9.11 -14.04 -24.75
CA ASP A 123 -8.48 -14.21 -26.06
C ASP A 123 -7.04 -14.76 -25.95
N TRP A 124 -6.32 -14.45 -24.88
CA TRP A 124 -4.99 -15.01 -24.57
C TRP A 124 -5.03 -16.44 -24.02
N GLY A 125 -6.22 -16.98 -23.77
CA GLY A 125 -6.43 -18.33 -23.25
C GLY A 125 -6.14 -18.46 -21.75
N MET A 126 -6.11 -17.34 -21.01
CA MET A 126 -6.01 -17.40 -19.54
C MET A 126 -7.20 -18.17 -18.98
N PRO A 127 -7.04 -19.02 -17.94
CA PRO A 127 -8.17 -19.74 -17.37
C PRO A 127 -9.04 -18.83 -16.49
N ALA A 128 -8.47 -17.74 -15.97
CA ALA A 128 -9.17 -16.77 -15.14
C ALA A 128 -8.51 -15.38 -15.21
N VAL A 129 -9.24 -14.36 -14.77
CA VAL A 129 -8.75 -12.99 -14.53
C VAL A 129 -9.44 -12.39 -13.31
N ALA A 130 -8.72 -11.68 -12.44
CA ALA A 130 -9.29 -10.94 -11.34
C ALA A 130 -9.59 -9.49 -11.71
N ILE A 131 -10.60 -8.91 -11.07
CA ILE A 131 -10.89 -7.47 -11.10
C ILE A 131 -10.79 -6.97 -9.67
N THR A 132 -9.95 -5.97 -9.45
CA THR A 132 -9.57 -5.48 -8.11
C THR A 132 -9.48 -3.97 -8.08
N ASP A 133 -10.56 -3.30 -8.50
CA ASP A 133 -10.61 -1.83 -8.53
C ASP A 133 -10.37 -1.19 -7.15
N HIS A 134 -9.89 0.06 -7.13
CA HIS A 134 -9.58 0.77 -5.89
C HIS A 134 -10.82 1.09 -5.07
N GLY A 135 -10.93 0.43 -3.92
CA GLY A 135 -11.94 0.69 -2.90
C GLY A 135 -13.38 0.44 -3.34
N ASN A 136 -13.63 -0.05 -4.56
CA ASN A 136 -14.95 -0.23 -5.12
C ASN A 136 -15.05 -1.51 -5.98
N ILE A 137 -16.27 -1.85 -6.39
CA ILE A 137 -16.60 -3.08 -7.13
C ILE A 137 -17.55 -2.81 -8.30
N GLN A 138 -17.52 -1.58 -8.85
CA GLN A 138 -18.49 -1.10 -9.83
C GLN A 138 -18.39 -1.82 -11.17
N ALA A 139 -17.22 -2.41 -11.50
CA ALA A 139 -16.98 -3.16 -12.73
C ALA A 139 -17.58 -4.58 -12.72
N PHE A 140 -18.09 -5.07 -11.59
CA PHE A 140 -18.59 -6.45 -11.45
C PHE A 140 -19.72 -6.80 -12.44
N PRO A 141 -20.75 -5.95 -12.63
CA PRO A 141 -21.83 -6.25 -13.58
C PRO A 141 -21.33 -6.38 -15.02
N ASP A 142 -20.44 -5.48 -15.46
CA ASP A 142 -19.90 -5.49 -16.82
C ASP A 142 -19.07 -6.74 -17.10
N ALA A 143 -18.26 -7.14 -16.13
CA ALA A 143 -17.50 -8.38 -16.21
C ALA A 143 -18.41 -9.61 -16.31
N ASN A 144 -19.45 -9.67 -15.48
CA ASN A 144 -20.41 -10.76 -15.48
C ASN A 144 -21.16 -10.87 -16.82
N HIS A 145 -21.67 -9.73 -17.32
CA HIS A 145 -22.37 -9.68 -18.61
C HIS A 145 -21.47 -10.17 -19.74
N LEU A 146 -20.22 -9.70 -19.81
CA LEU A 146 -19.29 -10.14 -20.85
C LEU A 146 -19.01 -11.65 -20.78
N VAL A 147 -18.79 -12.22 -19.59
CA VAL A 147 -18.54 -13.67 -19.48
C VAL A 147 -19.76 -14.49 -19.89
N CYS A 148 -20.98 -13.99 -19.60
CA CYS A 148 -22.21 -14.59 -20.14
C CYS A 148 -22.26 -14.53 -21.66
N ASP A 149 -22.01 -13.35 -22.26
CA ASP A 149 -22.00 -13.17 -23.72
C ASP A 149 -20.98 -14.11 -24.39
N LEU A 150 -19.76 -14.22 -23.84
CA LEU A 150 -18.70 -15.08 -24.36
C LEU A 150 -19.06 -16.56 -24.27
N PHE A 151 -19.64 -16.99 -23.15
CA PHE A 151 -20.07 -18.37 -22.94
C PHE A 151 -21.18 -18.78 -23.91
N ASP A 152 -22.18 -17.92 -24.09
CA ASP A 152 -23.30 -18.17 -25.00
C ASP A 152 -22.84 -18.19 -26.46
N ALA A 153 -21.93 -17.28 -26.83
CA ALA A 153 -21.33 -17.24 -28.16
C ALA A 153 -20.54 -18.52 -28.47
N GLU A 154 -19.73 -19.01 -27.53
CA GLU A 154 -18.95 -20.23 -27.71
C GLU A 154 -19.85 -21.46 -27.80
N ASN A 155 -20.87 -21.58 -26.95
CA ASN A 155 -21.84 -22.68 -27.03
C ASN A 155 -22.65 -22.65 -28.33
N LYS A 156 -23.00 -21.47 -28.84
CA LYS A 156 -23.65 -21.33 -30.15
C LYS A 156 -22.74 -21.83 -31.28
N LYS A 157 -21.44 -21.52 -31.22
CA LYS A 157 -20.44 -22.00 -32.18
C LYS A 157 -20.25 -23.52 -32.10
N ARG A 158 -20.12 -24.08 -30.91
CA ARG A 158 -20.03 -25.54 -30.67
C ARG A 158 -21.24 -26.28 -31.21
N LYS A 159 -22.45 -25.78 -30.91
CA LYS A 159 -23.69 -26.32 -31.46
C LYS A 159 -23.71 -26.31 -32.99
N ALA A 160 -23.22 -25.23 -33.63
CA ALA A 160 -23.12 -25.16 -35.08
C ALA A 160 -22.12 -26.17 -35.66
N ASN A 161 -21.09 -26.54 -34.90
CA ASN A 161 -20.09 -27.54 -35.27
C ASN A 161 -20.47 -28.99 -34.86
N GLY A 162 -21.62 -29.20 -34.21
CA GLY A 162 -22.02 -30.51 -33.68
C GLY A 162 -21.25 -30.96 -32.44
N GLU A 163 -20.64 -30.02 -31.71
CA GLU A 163 -19.92 -30.27 -30.46
C GLU A 163 -20.83 -30.08 -29.23
N GLU A 164 -20.55 -30.83 -28.16
CA GLU A 164 -21.25 -30.69 -26.87
C GLU A 164 -21.04 -29.30 -26.25
N PRO A 165 -22.05 -28.75 -25.53
CA PRO A 165 -21.94 -27.48 -24.85
C PRO A 165 -20.89 -27.54 -23.72
N LEU A 166 -20.29 -26.39 -23.44
CA LEU A 166 -19.33 -26.21 -22.37
C LEU A 166 -20.02 -26.21 -21.00
N ASP A 167 -19.36 -26.84 -20.05
CA ASP A 167 -19.65 -26.69 -18.63
C ASP A 167 -19.21 -25.28 -18.16
N ARG A 168 -20.13 -24.53 -17.55
CA ARG A 168 -19.87 -23.20 -17.01
C ARG A 168 -18.74 -23.18 -15.99
N GLN A 169 -18.56 -24.25 -15.21
CA GLN A 169 -17.48 -24.34 -14.22
C GLN A 169 -16.10 -24.55 -14.84
N LYS A 170 -16.04 -25.04 -16.08
CA LYS A 170 -14.81 -25.26 -16.84
C LYS A 170 -14.53 -24.14 -17.84
N PHE A 171 -15.43 -23.16 -17.93
CA PHE A 171 -15.25 -21.98 -18.76
C PHE A 171 -14.33 -20.96 -18.07
N PHE A 172 -13.91 -19.96 -18.84
CA PHE A 172 -13.17 -18.82 -18.35
C PHE A 172 -13.83 -18.15 -17.14
N LYS A 173 -13.06 -17.91 -16.08
CA LYS A 173 -13.55 -17.40 -14.81
C LYS A 173 -13.12 -15.96 -14.54
N VAL A 174 -14.07 -15.10 -14.19
CA VAL A 174 -13.76 -13.83 -13.53
C VAL A 174 -13.67 -14.06 -12.02
N ILE A 175 -12.61 -13.56 -11.40
CA ILE A 175 -12.41 -13.54 -9.96
C ILE A 175 -12.80 -12.14 -9.47
N TYR A 176 -13.90 -12.09 -8.73
CA TYR A 176 -14.41 -10.84 -8.17
C TYR A 176 -13.62 -10.45 -6.93
N GLY A 177 -12.95 -9.30 -6.99
CA GLY A 177 -12.14 -8.80 -5.89
C GLY A 177 -12.15 -7.27 -5.81
N VAL A 178 -11.30 -6.76 -4.93
CA VAL A 178 -11.13 -5.32 -4.69
C VAL A 178 -9.72 -5.09 -4.16
N GLU A 179 -9.08 -4.01 -4.59
CA GLU A 179 -7.94 -3.48 -3.85
C GLU A 179 -8.47 -2.49 -2.82
N CYS A 180 -8.42 -2.86 -1.55
CA CYS A 180 -8.95 -2.05 -0.46
C CYS A 180 -7.88 -1.23 0.25
N TYR A 181 -8.32 -0.18 0.93
CA TYR A 181 -7.49 0.63 1.82
C TYR A 181 -7.51 0.03 3.22
N LEU A 182 -6.65 -0.96 3.47
CA LEU A 182 -6.49 -1.65 4.74
C LEU A 182 -5.97 -0.72 5.82
N VAL A 183 -6.58 -0.72 7.00
CA VAL A 183 -6.01 -0.10 8.21
C VAL A 183 -5.77 -1.14 9.28
N ASP A 184 -4.64 -1.04 9.98
CA ASP A 184 -4.30 -1.94 11.08
C ASP A 184 -4.89 -1.43 12.39
N ASP A 185 -6.11 -1.83 12.68
CA ASP A 185 -6.80 -1.62 13.95
C ASP A 185 -6.55 -2.75 14.96
N LEU A 186 -5.70 -3.72 14.63
CA LEU A 186 -5.26 -4.75 15.56
C LEU A 186 -4.08 -4.26 16.42
N LYS A 187 -3.42 -3.18 16.01
CA LYS A 187 -2.35 -2.56 16.81
C LYS A 187 -2.96 -2.04 18.12
N LYS A 188 -2.53 -2.63 19.23
CA LYS A 188 -2.96 -2.27 20.58
C LYS A 188 -2.11 -1.13 21.15
N ILE A 189 -2.73 -0.33 22.01
CA ILE A 189 -2.04 0.68 22.82
C ILE A 189 -1.14 -0.01 23.83
N VAL A 190 -1.69 -1.03 24.49
CA VAL A 190 -0.97 -1.89 25.44
C VAL A 190 -0.67 -3.22 24.76
N THR A 191 0.61 -3.56 24.65
CA THR A 191 1.06 -4.88 24.21
C THR A 191 1.50 -5.67 25.42
N PHE A 192 0.70 -6.65 25.82
CA PHE A 192 1.07 -7.54 26.92
C PHE A 192 2.30 -8.35 26.55
N GLY A 193 3.26 -8.39 27.47
CA GLY A 193 4.38 -9.31 27.40
C GLY A 193 3.92 -10.74 27.64
N THR A 194 4.82 -11.66 27.97
CA THR A 194 4.40 -13.04 28.29
C THR A 194 3.79 -13.05 29.69
N PRO A 195 2.46 -13.13 29.87
CA PRO A 195 1.82 -12.83 31.16
C PRO A 195 2.27 -13.73 32.31
N ALA A 196 2.60 -14.98 32.00
CA ALA A 196 3.11 -15.95 32.96
C ALA A 196 4.55 -15.66 33.45
N GLN A 197 5.21 -14.67 32.86
CA GLN A 197 6.63 -14.34 33.10
C GLN A 197 6.86 -12.85 33.37
N ASP A 198 5.83 -12.00 33.30
CA ASP A 198 5.97 -10.57 33.53
C ASP A 198 5.77 -10.24 35.02
N PRO A 199 6.85 -9.93 35.77
CA PRO A 199 6.78 -9.69 37.20
C PRO A 199 6.01 -8.42 37.56
N ALA A 200 5.64 -7.58 36.58
CA ALA A 200 4.86 -6.37 36.81
C ALA A 200 3.50 -6.65 37.48
N PHE A 201 2.93 -7.83 37.23
CA PHE A 201 1.57 -8.19 37.67
C PHE A 201 1.53 -9.01 38.97
N GLU A 202 2.67 -9.58 39.40
CA GLU A 202 2.74 -10.44 40.57
C GLU A 202 2.33 -9.70 41.85
N GLY A 203 1.19 -10.12 42.44
CA GLY A 203 0.63 -9.50 43.63
C GLY A 203 -0.01 -8.12 43.41
N CYS A 204 -0.03 -7.61 42.18
CA CYS A 204 -0.58 -6.29 41.83
C CYS A 204 -1.91 -6.36 41.10
N ALA A 205 -2.21 -7.46 40.37
CA ALA A 205 -3.46 -7.63 39.64
C ALA A 205 -3.86 -9.12 39.51
N SER A 206 -5.16 -9.38 39.32
CA SER A 206 -5.70 -10.72 39.01
C SER A 206 -5.32 -11.21 37.61
N SER A 207 -5.14 -10.27 36.68
CA SER A 207 -4.66 -10.50 35.33
C SER A 207 -3.94 -9.24 34.82
N PRO A 208 -3.12 -9.33 33.75
CA PRO A 208 -2.52 -8.15 33.15
C PRO A 208 -3.54 -7.07 32.74
N GLU A 209 -4.73 -7.49 32.31
CA GLU A 209 -5.79 -6.56 31.89
C GLU A 209 -6.39 -5.77 33.06
N ASP A 210 -6.39 -6.34 34.26
CA ASP A 210 -6.92 -5.74 35.49
C ASP A 210 -5.91 -4.80 36.18
N TYR A 211 -4.71 -4.62 35.61
CA TYR A 211 -3.67 -3.80 36.22
C TYR A 211 -4.10 -2.33 36.29
N ASP A 212 -4.21 -1.81 37.51
CA ASP A 212 -4.63 -0.44 37.80
C ASP A 212 -3.52 0.54 37.41
N VAL A 213 -3.80 1.41 36.45
CA VAL A 213 -2.80 2.34 35.91
C VAL A 213 -2.50 3.52 36.85
N ARG A 214 -3.31 3.75 37.88
CA ARG A 214 -3.12 4.85 38.85
C ARG A 214 -2.10 4.50 39.93
N SER A 215 -2.05 3.23 40.32
CA SER A 215 -1.11 2.71 41.33
C SER A 215 0.01 1.87 40.72
N GLY A 216 0.05 1.78 39.39
CA GLY A 216 1.05 1.04 38.65
C GLY A 216 2.47 1.57 38.83
N ARG A 217 3.43 0.68 38.55
CA ARG A 217 4.85 0.98 38.45
C ARG A 217 5.22 1.01 36.98
N PHE A 218 5.81 2.11 36.53
CA PHE A 218 6.12 2.33 35.12
C PHE A 218 7.58 2.67 34.94
N VAL A 219 8.16 2.23 33.81
CA VAL A 219 9.42 2.77 33.32
C VAL A 219 9.15 3.39 31.97
N VAL A 220 9.26 4.72 31.89
CA VAL A 220 9.20 5.44 30.64
C VAL A 220 10.59 5.48 30.05
N PHE A 221 10.77 5.07 28.80
CA PHE A 221 12.09 4.98 28.20
C PHE A 221 12.08 5.36 26.72
N ASP A 222 13.26 5.72 26.25
CA ASP A 222 13.59 6.04 24.86
C ASP A 222 15.01 5.54 24.55
N ILE A 223 15.28 5.23 23.29
CA ILE A 223 16.63 4.85 22.84
C ILE A 223 17.07 5.65 21.63
N GLU A 224 18.37 5.90 21.56
CA GLU A 224 19.02 6.39 20.35
C GLU A 224 19.80 5.27 19.67
N THR A 225 19.83 5.27 18.34
CA THR A 225 20.36 4.14 17.55
C THR A 225 21.12 4.57 16.30
N THR A 226 21.96 3.69 15.74
CA THR A 226 22.70 3.93 14.49
C THR A 226 21.84 3.86 13.22
N GLY A 227 20.53 3.62 13.33
CA GLY A 227 19.60 3.45 12.21
C GLY A 227 18.28 2.82 12.65
N PHE A 228 17.41 2.47 11.70
CA PHE A 228 16.02 2.09 12.01
C PHE A 228 15.78 0.58 12.22
N SER A 229 16.78 -0.25 11.95
CA SER A 229 16.64 -1.71 11.90
C SER A 229 17.32 -2.38 13.08
N SER A 230 16.56 -2.93 14.03
CA SER A 230 17.10 -3.63 15.21
C SER A 230 17.99 -4.83 14.88
N ASP A 231 17.83 -5.42 13.69
CA ASP A 231 18.69 -6.51 13.21
C ASP A 231 20.10 -6.01 12.85
N ARG A 232 20.19 -4.87 12.16
CA ARG A 232 21.45 -4.38 11.55
C ARG A 232 22.12 -3.26 12.34
N ASP A 233 21.32 -2.39 12.95
CA ASP A 233 21.78 -1.21 13.66
C ASP A 233 22.08 -1.53 15.14
N ARG A 234 22.65 -0.55 15.85
CA ARG A 234 23.09 -0.67 17.25
C ARG A 234 22.49 0.44 18.09
N ILE A 235 22.26 0.14 19.37
CA ILE A 235 21.85 1.14 20.36
C ILE A 235 23.08 1.98 20.73
N ILE A 236 22.92 3.29 20.86
CA ILE A 236 23.98 4.25 21.25
C ILE A 236 23.65 5.02 22.53
N GLU A 237 22.39 5.10 22.94
CA GLU A 237 21.98 5.66 24.24
C GLU A 237 20.70 4.96 24.70
N ILE A 238 20.55 4.79 26.02
CA ILE A 238 19.27 4.45 26.66
C ILE A 238 18.98 5.50 27.72
N GLY A 239 17.80 6.12 27.65
CA GLY A 239 17.28 7.01 28.66
C GLY A 239 15.98 6.46 29.23
N ALA A 240 15.85 6.46 30.55
CA ALA A 240 14.62 6.00 31.20
C ALA A 240 14.39 6.63 32.57
N VAL A 241 13.11 6.74 32.91
CA VAL A 241 12.62 7.30 34.17
C VAL A 241 11.60 6.34 34.77
N ARG A 242 11.83 5.92 36.02
CA ARG A 242 10.96 4.99 36.74
C ARG A 242 9.99 5.76 37.62
N TYR A 243 8.71 5.45 37.48
CA TYR A 243 7.62 5.99 38.27
C TYR A 243 6.98 4.93 39.16
N GLU A 244 6.72 5.31 40.41
CA GLU A 244 5.94 4.50 41.35
C GLU A 244 4.88 5.40 41.99
N ASN A 245 3.61 5.01 41.87
CA ASN A 245 2.47 5.80 42.39
C ASN A 245 2.47 7.26 41.90
N GLY A 246 2.76 7.47 40.60
CA GLY A 246 2.77 8.80 39.98
C GLY A 246 3.95 9.69 40.38
N LYS A 247 4.98 9.16 41.04
CA LYS A 247 6.19 9.91 41.40
C LYS A 247 7.42 9.26 40.80
N GLU A 248 8.33 10.09 40.32
CA GLU A 248 9.66 9.64 39.91
C GLU A 248 10.39 9.01 41.12
N SER A 249 10.97 7.84 40.89
CA SER A 249 11.67 7.04 41.89
C SER A 249 13.14 6.80 41.53
N ALA A 250 13.48 6.71 40.24
CA ALA A 250 14.84 6.49 39.75
C ALA A 250 14.99 6.89 38.27
N ARG A 251 16.24 7.11 37.85
CA ARG A 251 16.61 7.40 36.45
C ARG A 251 17.70 6.44 35.97
N PHE A 252 17.67 6.16 34.69
CA PHE A 252 18.69 5.41 33.96
C PHE A 252 19.10 6.22 32.73
N SER A 253 20.37 6.53 32.57
CA SER A 253 20.87 7.28 31.41
C SER A 253 22.29 6.81 31.13
N GLU A 254 22.46 6.05 30.06
CA GLU A 254 23.72 5.40 29.72
C GLU A 254 23.99 5.55 28.22
N PHE A 255 25.19 6.02 27.89
CA PHE A 255 25.73 5.87 26.54
C PHE A 255 26.17 4.43 26.31
N ILE A 256 26.07 3.98 25.07
CA ILE A 256 26.44 2.63 24.67
C ILE A 256 27.42 2.71 23.51
N ASN A 257 28.56 2.03 23.62
CA ASN A 257 29.50 1.91 22.52
C ASN A 257 28.93 0.93 21.46
N PRO A 258 28.57 1.39 20.25
CA PRO A 258 27.99 0.52 19.22
C PRO A 258 29.03 -0.39 18.54
N ARG A 259 30.33 -0.20 18.83
CA ARG A 259 31.48 -0.89 18.21
C ARG A 259 31.57 -0.73 16.69
N ILE A 260 30.86 0.26 16.13
CA ILE A 260 30.87 0.65 14.73
C ILE A 260 30.83 2.18 14.65
N PRO A 261 31.36 2.80 13.59
CA PRO A 261 31.22 4.25 13.40
C PRO A 261 29.76 4.67 13.31
N ILE A 262 29.39 5.75 13.99
CA ILE A 262 28.05 6.34 13.91
C ILE A 262 27.90 7.05 12.55
N PRO A 263 26.89 6.71 11.73
CA PRO A 263 26.68 7.40 10.46
C PRO A 263 26.41 8.90 10.67
N TYR A 264 27.01 9.76 9.85
CA TYR A 264 26.89 11.23 9.97
C TYR A 264 25.43 11.73 10.06
N ARG A 265 24.51 11.10 9.31
CA ARG A 265 23.08 11.44 9.38
C ARG A 265 22.47 11.21 10.76
N ILE A 266 22.92 10.18 11.48
CA ILE A 266 22.49 9.85 12.84
C ILE A 266 23.10 10.84 13.83
N THR A 267 24.36 11.21 13.66
CA THR A 267 24.96 12.28 14.47
C THR A 267 24.22 13.60 14.31
N ASN A 268 23.76 13.96 13.09
CA ASN A 268 22.94 15.16 12.91
C ASN A 268 21.54 15.04 13.53
N LEU A 269 20.99 13.83 13.59
CA LEU A 269 19.66 13.58 14.16
C LEU A 269 19.69 13.57 15.69
N THR A 270 20.69 12.91 16.26
CA THR A 270 20.78 12.59 17.70
C THR A 270 21.73 13.51 18.46
N SER A 271 22.58 14.26 17.74
CA SER A 271 23.72 14.99 18.31
C SER A 271 24.75 14.11 19.03
N ILE A 272 24.66 12.77 18.94
CA ILE A 272 25.61 11.83 19.53
C ILE A 272 26.75 11.57 18.55
N THR A 273 27.98 11.78 19.01
CA THR A 273 29.21 11.56 18.22
C THR A 273 29.95 10.31 18.67
N ASP A 274 30.84 9.79 17.82
CA ASP A 274 31.69 8.64 18.15
C ASP A 274 32.52 8.89 19.42
N GLU A 275 32.99 10.12 19.63
CA GLU A 275 33.78 10.49 20.82
C GLU A 275 32.98 10.39 22.12
N MET A 276 31.66 10.61 22.08
CA MET A 276 30.80 10.52 23.26
C MET A 276 30.61 9.07 23.73
N VAL A 277 30.67 8.11 22.81
CA VAL A 277 30.36 6.70 23.08
C VAL A 277 31.59 5.79 23.08
N MET A 278 32.76 6.28 22.65
CA MET A 278 33.94 5.41 22.44
C MET A 278 34.42 4.72 23.73
N ASP A 279 34.33 5.41 24.87
CA ASP A 279 34.76 4.92 26.18
C ASP A 279 33.60 4.31 26.98
N ALA A 280 32.37 4.38 26.46
CA ALA A 280 31.21 3.80 27.09
C ALA A 280 31.25 2.27 27.06
N GLU A 281 30.54 1.64 27.99
CA GLU A 281 30.32 0.20 27.97
C GLU A 281 29.44 -0.18 26.76
N ASP A 282 29.61 -1.38 26.23
CA ASP A 282 28.77 -1.85 25.12
C ASP A 282 27.45 -2.45 25.61
N VAL A 283 26.58 -2.78 24.66
CA VAL A 283 25.22 -3.29 24.94
C VAL A 283 25.24 -4.54 25.82
N THR A 284 26.32 -5.32 25.82
CA THR A 284 26.42 -6.56 26.61
C THR A 284 26.49 -6.28 28.11
N GLY A 285 27.04 -5.13 28.50
CA GLY A 285 27.12 -4.69 29.89
C GLY A 285 25.99 -3.77 30.33
N ILE A 286 25.50 -2.91 29.42
CA ILE A 286 24.43 -1.95 29.74
C ILE A 286 23.03 -2.58 29.73
N LEU A 287 22.74 -3.48 28.78
CA LEU A 287 21.39 -4.05 28.65
C LEU A 287 20.94 -4.86 29.89
N PRO A 288 21.78 -5.71 30.51
CA PRO A 288 21.39 -6.38 31.75
C PRO A 288 21.01 -5.41 32.88
N LYS A 289 21.73 -4.28 33.01
CA LYS A 289 21.44 -3.24 34.00
C LYS A 289 20.09 -2.57 33.72
N PHE A 290 19.80 -2.30 32.45
CA PHE A 290 18.51 -1.75 32.05
C PHE A 290 17.35 -2.73 32.32
N ILE A 291 17.50 -4.01 31.97
CA ILE A 291 16.48 -5.04 32.25
C ILE A 291 16.22 -5.16 33.76
N ASP A 292 17.27 -5.09 34.59
CA ASP A 292 17.14 -5.08 36.05
C ASP A 292 16.38 -3.84 36.55
N PHE A 293 16.71 -2.66 36.04
CA PHE A 293 16.01 -1.41 36.33
C PHE A 293 14.50 -1.48 36.04
N CYS A 294 14.12 -2.18 34.98
CA CYS A 294 12.73 -2.38 34.54
C CYS A 294 11.95 -3.44 35.30
N GLN A 295 12.57 -4.22 36.18
CA GLN A 295 11.88 -5.32 36.88
C GLN A 295 10.66 -4.82 37.69
N GLY A 296 9.53 -5.51 37.48
CA GLY A 296 8.27 -5.22 38.18
C GLY A 296 7.52 -4.01 37.63
N CYS A 297 7.96 -3.44 36.50
CA CYS A 297 7.37 -2.27 35.88
C CYS A 297 6.77 -2.59 34.50
N VAL A 298 5.72 -1.86 34.14
CA VAL A 298 5.23 -1.77 32.76
C VAL A 298 6.07 -0.73 32.03
N LEU A 299 6.55 -1.06 30.83
CA LEU A 299 7.33 -0.15 30.01
C LEU A 299 6.42 0.81 29.25
N VAL A 300 6.83 2.06 29.11
CA VAL A 300 6.10 3.10 28.40
C VAL A 300 7.06 3.79 27.45
N GLY A 301 6.64 4.04 26.22
CA GLY A 301 7.43 4.79 25.25
C GLY A 301 6.54 5.51 24.25
N HIS A 302 7.14 6.35 23.43
CA HIS A 302 6.45 7.03 22.34
C HIS A 302 6.78 6.34 21.02
N ASN A 303 5.79 5.68 20.40
CA ASN A 303 6.05 4.71 19.32
C ASN A 303 6.95 3.54 19.80
N VAL A 304 6.69 3.08 21.04
CA VAL A 304 7.50 2.11 21.82
C VAL A 304 7.87 0.81 21.10
N GLN A 305 7.14 0.45 20.04
CA GLN A 305 7.46 -0.72 19.22
C GLN A 305 8.83 -0.60 18.55
N PHE A 306 9.29 0.63 18.27
CA PHE A 306 10.64 0.87 17.79
C PHE A 306 11.67 0.47 18.86
N ASP A 307 11.62 1.12 20.01
CA ASP A 307 12.57 0.98 21.12
C ASP A 307 12.61 -0.45 21.63
N ILE A 308 11.44 -1.03 21.93
CA ILE A 308 11.35 -2.38 22.46
C ILE A 308 11.84 -3.44 21.46
N SER A 309 11.81 -3.17 20.15
CA SER A 309 12.34 -4.11 19.16
C SER A 309 13.85 -4.26 19.27
N PHE A 310 14.59 -3.17 19.54
CA PHE A 310 16.03 -3.21 19.81
C PHE A 310 16.33 -3.91 21.13
N ILE A 311 15.57 -3.59 22.18
CA ILE A 311 15.73 -4.24 23.50
C ILE A 311 15.49 -5.75 23.38
N ARG A 312 14.39 -6.18 22.74
CA ARG A 312 14.05 -7.61 22.58
C ARG A 312 15.07 -8.36 21.72
N LYS A 313 15.57 -7.75 20.64
CA LYS A 313 16.60 -8.36 19.79
C LYS A 313 17.89 -8.57 20.57
N ASN A 314 18.41 -7.54 21.22
CA ASN A 314 19.67 -7.66 21.98
C ASN A 314 19.50 -8.58 23.21
N ALA A 315 18.32 -8.57 23.86
CA ALA A 315 18.03 -9.51 24.94
C ALA A 315 18.05 -10.96 24.44
N ARG A 316 17.50 -11.24 23.25
CA ARG A 316 17.56 -12.57 22.61
C ARG A 316 19.01 -12.98 22.33
N ASP A 317 19.81 -12.09 21.75
CA ASP A 317 21.23 -12.36 21.44
C ASP A 317 22.06 -12.67 22.70
N LEU A 318 21.70 -12.05 23.83
CA LEU A 318 22.36 -12.25 25.13
C LEU A 318 21.70 -13.31 26.01
N ASN A 319 20.65 -13.99 25.53
CA ASN A 319 19.84 -14.95 26.31
C ASN A 319 19.26 -14.35 27.61
N LEU A 320 18.85 -13.08 27.58
CA LEU A 320 18.18 -12.38 28.67
C LEU A 320 16.66 -12.47 28.52
N ALA A 321 15.95 -12.62 29.64
CA ALA A 321 14.50 -12.54 29.64
C ALA A 321 14.04 -11.09 29.43
N CYS A 322 13.10 -10.88 28.50
CA CYS A 322 12.48 -9.58 28.24
C CYS A 322 10.95 -9.75 28.15
N PRO A 323 10.28 -10.07 29.29
CA PRO A 323 8.86 -10.42 29.31
C PRO A 323 7.95 -9.19 29.40
N PHE A 324 8.50 -7.99 29.27
CA PHE A 324 7.81 -6.75 29.64
C PHE A 324 6.61 -6.42 28.76
N THR A 325 5.54 -6.01 29.43
CA THR A 325 4.39 -5.31 28.86
C THR A 325 4.76 -3.87 28.50
N THR A 326 4.28 -3.38 27.35
CA THR A 326 4.57 -2.03 26.85
C THR A 326 3.30 -1.21 26.58
N ILE A 327 3.35 0.10 26.83
CA ILE A 327 2.32 1.09 26.48
C ILE A 327 2.87 2.09 25.47
N ASP A 328 2.14 2.34 24.38
CA ASP A 328 2.50 3.31 23.34
C ASP A 328 1.73 4.64 23.53
N THR A 329 2.43 5.67 24.00
CA THR A 329 1.82 7.01 24.22
C THR A 329 1.38 7.69 22.93
N MET A 330 1.97 7.35 21.79
CA MET A 330 1.52 7.86 20.49
C MET A 330 0.12 7.33 20.15
N GLU A 331 -0.13 6.04 20.42
CA GLU A 331 -1.46 5.45 20.17
C GLU A 331 -2.49 5.95 21.20
N MET A 332 -2.10 6.14 22.48
CA MET A 332 -2.95 6.82 23.46
C MET A 332 -3.38 8.21 22.97
N ALA A 333 -2.43 9.01 22.46
CA ALA A 333 -2.72 10.35 21.96
C ALA A 333 -3.63 10.33 20.72
N ARG A 334 -3.52 9.33 19.83
CA ARG A 334 -4.41 9.19 18.67
C ARG A 334 -5.86 8.94 19.07
N VAL A 335 -6.07 8.16 20.14
CA VAL A 335 -7.41 7.88 20.67
C VAL A 335 -7.98 9.09 21.40
N LEU A 336 -7.20 9.70 22.29
CA LEU A 336 -7.67 10.78 23.16
C LEU A 336 -7.73 12.16 22.48
N LEU A 337 -6.84 12.41 21.53
CA LEU A 337 -6.69 13.69 20.82
C LEU A 337 -6.86 13.49 19.31
N PRO A 338 -8.02 13.01 18.82
CA PRO A 338 -8.23 12.77 17.40
C PRO A 338 -8.35 14.10 16.66
N GLY A 339 -7.68 14.27 15.52
CA GLY A 339 -7.77 15.55 14.82
C GLY A 339 -6.53 15.98 14.07
N HIS A 340 -5.37 15.55 14.56
CA HIS A 340 -4.11 16.21 14.25
C HIS A 340 -3.35 15.55 13.10
N LYS A 341 -2.52 16.34 12.42
CA LYS A 341 -1.73 15.89 11.25
C LYS A 341 -0.55 15.01 11.63
N SER A 342 0.04 15.23 12.81
CA SER A 342 1.19 14.50 13.33
C SER A 342 0.94 14.13 14.78
N TYR A 343 1.46 12.98 15.18
CA TYR A 343 1.49 12.49 16.55
C TYR A 343 2.91 12.10 16.95
N ASN A 344 3.95 12.71 16.36
CA ASN A 344 5.30 12.58 16.91
C ASN A 344 5.39 13.27 18.29
N LEU A 345 6.46 12.95 19.03
CA LEU A 345 6.62 13.38 20.42
C LEU A 345 6.42 14.90 20.58
N ASP A 346 7.06 15.70 19.72
CA ASP A 346 6.92 17.16 19.70
C ASP A 346 5.50 17.66 19.46
N ALA A 347 4.78 17.02 18.53
CA ALA A 347 3.41 17.43 18.22
C ALA A 347 2.49 17.15 19.41
N VAL A 348 2.60 15.96 20.01
CA VAL A 348 1.79 15.59 21.18
C VAL A 348 2.18 16.44 22.39
N GLY A 349 3.47 16.69 22.60
CA GLY A 349 3.95 17.58 23.65
C GLY A 349 3.36 18.99 23.53
N LYS A 350 3.35 19.57 22.32
CA LYS A 350 2.68 20.87 22.07
C LYS A 350 1.18 20.84 22.33
N MET A 351 0.48 19.75 21.99
CA MET A 351 -0.96 19.62 22.25
C MET A 351 -1.29 19.59 23.75
N LEU A 352 -0.38 19.01 24.54
CA LEU A 352 -0.54 18.82 25.98
C LEU A 352 0.22 19.85 26.82
N ASP A 353 0.79 20.88 26.20
CA ASP A 353 1.62 21.90 26.87
C ASP A 353 2.76 21.28 27.70
N VAL A 354 3.51 20.38 27.07
CA VAL A 354 4.71 19.71 27.58
C VAL A 354 5.92 20.23 26.78
N GLN A 355 6.97 20.65 27.48
CA GLN A 355 8.18 21.17 26.86
C GLN A 355 9.30 20.13 26.84
N ASN A 356 9.76 19.81 25.63
CA ASN A 356 11.00 19.06 25.45
C ASN A 356 12.19 20.04 25.49
N ARG A 357 13.02 19.94 26.53
CA ARG A 357 14.08 20.92 26.82
C ARG A 357 15.32 20.73 25.95
N HIS A 358 15.59 19.50 25.52
CA HIS A 358 16.71 19.13 24.66
C HIS A 358 16.27 17.98 23.73
N HIS A 359 15.84 18.34 22.52
CA HIS A 359 15.49 17.34 21.52
C HIS A 359 16.67 16.40 21.26
N HIS A 360 16.40 15.08 21.26
CA HIS A 360 17.31 14.02 20.84
C HIS A 360 18.37 13.58 21.85
N ARG A 361 18.07 13.72 23.14
CA ARG A 361 18.73 12.96 24.21
C ARG A 361 17.71 11.99 24.76
N ALA A 362 18.07 10.71 24.83
CA ALA A 362 17.13 9.66 25.21
C ALA A 362 16.48 9.91 26.60
N VAL A 363 17.23 10.50 27.55
CA VAL A 363 16.68 10.79 28.89
C VAL A 363 15.71 11.97 28.89
N ASP A 364 15.96 12.99 28.08
CA ASP A 364 15.09 14.17 27.97
C ASP A 364 13.80 13.81 27.20
N ASP A 365 13.91 12.94 26.19
CA ASP A 365 12.76 12.39 25.46
C ASP A 365 11.93 11.43 26.34
N ALA A 366 12.57 10.64 27.22
CA ALA A 366 11.89 9.84 28.23
C ALA A 366 11.13 10.73 29.25
N ASP A 367 11.71 11.85 29.69
CA ASP A 367 11.05 12.83 30.56
C ASP A 367 9.82 13.45 29.89
N ALA A 368 9.97 13.94 28.65
CA ALA A 368 8.86 14.51 27.90
C ALA A 368 7.74 13.48 27.67
N THR A 369 8.13 12.24 27.35
CA THR A 369 7.19 11.12 27.20
C THR A 369 6.46 10.81 28.51
N ALA A 370 7.13 10.93 29.65
CA ALA A 370 6.54 10.68 30.95
C ALA A 370 5.50 11.75 31.32
N GLU A 371 5.80 13.02 31.08
CA GLU A 371 4.83 14.11 31.31
C GLU A 371 3.61 13.97 30.38
N ILE A 372 3.84 13.59 29.11
CA ILE A 372 2.75 13.25 28.17
C ILE A 372 1.93 12.09 28.71
N PHE A 373 2.58 11.01 29.15
CA PHE A 373 1.90 9.83 29.67
C PHE A 373 1.00 10.16 30.87
N GLU A 374 1.50 10.94 31.83
CA GLU A 374 0.72 11.39 32.99
C GLU A 374 -0.54 12.17 32.56
N LYS A 375 -0.38 13.12 31.62
CA LYS A 375 -1.51 13.90 31.11
C LYS A 375 -2.53 13.04 30.36
N LEU A 376 -2.08 12.04 29.60
CA LEU A 376 -2.97 11.11 28.89
C LEU A 376 -3.69 10.16 29.87
N LEU A 377 -3.00 9.66 30.91
CA LEU A 377 -3.64 8.88 31.97
C LEU A 377 -4.74 9.66 32.68
N ALA A 378 -4.51 10.93 33.00
CA ALA A 378 -5.52 11.80 33.60
C ALA A 378 -6.75 12.01 32.70
N LEU A 379 -6.59 11.93 31.37
CA LEU A 379 -7.72 11.96 30.43
C LEU A 379 -8.49 10.64 30.41
N TYR A 380 -7.81 9.49 30.46
CA TYR A 380 -8.45 8.18 30.60
C TYR A 380 -9.22 8.05 31.92
N GLU A 381 -8.64 8.52 33.02
CA GLU A 381 -9.30 8.52 34.33
C GLU A 381 -10.59 9.34 34.32
N LYS A 382 -10.61 10.50 33.64
CA LYS A 382 -11.84 11.30 33.44
C LYS A 382 -12.91 10.56 32.64
N GLN A 383 -12.55 9.56 31.85
CA GLN A 383 -13.47 8.68 31.12
C GLN A 383 -13.84 7.41 31.90
N GLY A 384 -13.33 7.24 33.13
CA GLY A 384 -13.53 6.05 33.96
C GLY A 384 -12.70 4.84 33.50
N ILE A 385 -11.66 5.06 32.70
CA ILE A 385 -10.75 4.01 32.23
C ILE A 385 -9.54 3.97 33.16
N GLU A 386 -9.46 2.92 33.98
CA GLU A 386 -8.49 2.81 35.08
C GLU A 386 -7.55 1.60 34.95
N THR A 387 -7.74 0.75 33.93
CA THR A 387 -6.95 -0.48 33.76
C THR A 387 -6.32 -0.58 32.38
N LEU A 388 -5.26 -1.38 32.25
CA LEU A 388 -4.62 -1.66 30.96
C LEU A 388 -5.59 -2.25 29.94
N GLY A 389 -6.47 -3.17 30.36
CA GLY A 389 -7.51 -3.74 29.51
C GLY A 389 -8.52 -2.68 29.05
N GLY A 390 -8.91 -1.77 29.94
CA GLY A 390 -9.80 -0.65 29.62
C GLY A 390 -9.21 0.30 28.58
N ILE A 391 -7.90 0.59 28.65
CA ILE A 391 -7.20 1.41 27.64
C ILE A 391 -7.30 0.75 26.26
N ASN A 392 -7.04 -0.55 26.15
CA ASN A 392 -7.15 -1.25 24.85
C ASN A 392 -8.59 -1.27 24.32
N HIS A 393 -9.59 -1.53 25.17
CA HIS A 393 -11.00 -1.54 24.75
C HIS A 393 -11.46 -0.18 24.20
N SER A 394 -10.96 0.93 24.77
CA SER A 394 -11.34 2.28 24.33
C SER A 394 -10.94 2.59 22.88
N ALA A 395 -9.91 1.91 22.36
CA ALA A 395 -9.43 2.08 20.99
C ALA A 395 -10.25 1.26 19.98
N ASP A 396 -10.63 0.03 20.37
CA ASP A 396 -11.27 -0.95 19.48
C ASP A 396 -12.67 -0.54 19.02
N GLU A 397 -13.38 0.26 19.82
CA GLU A 397 -14.79 0.59 19.59
C GLU A 397 -15.01 1.94 18.88
N ASN A 398 -13.96 2.68 18.51
CA ASN A 398 -14.11 4.05 18.02
C ASN A 398 -13.87 4.17 16.49
N PRO A 399 -14.93 4.27 15.66
CA PRO A 399 -14.79 4.47 14.21
C PRO A 399 -14.00 5.72 13.82
N ASP A 400 -13.97 6.74 14.69
CA ASP A 400 -13.28 8.00 14.42
C ASP A 400 -11.77 7.87 14.48
N VAL A 401 -11.27 6.98 15.33
CA VAL A 401 -9.87 6.60 15.40
C VAL A 401 -9.51 5.76 14.18
N ILE A 402 -10.30 4.71 13.92
CA ILE A 402 -10.08 3.76 12.83
C ILE A 402 -10.03 4.47 11.47
N ARG A 403 -10.97 5.39 11.19
CA ARG A 403 -10.99 6.13 9.92
C ARG A 403 -9.79 7.04 9.74
N ARG A 404 -9.05 7.40 10.80
CA ARG A 404 -7.86 8.26 10.70
C ARG A 404 -6.55 7.48 10.59
N LEU A 405 -6.56 6.17 10.81
CA LEU A 405 -5.38 5.32 10.65
C LEU A 405 -4.79 5.41 9.23
N ARG A 406 -3.47 5.22 9.13
CA ARG A 406 -2.76 5.20 7.86
C ARG A 406 -3.22 3.98 7.04
N PRO A 407 -3.74 4.18 5.83
CA PRO A 407 -4.14 3.06 4.97
C PRO A 407 -2.95 2.44 4.24
N TYR A 408 -3.05 1.14 3.97
CA TYR A 408 -2.22 0.34 3.08
C TYR A 408 -3.08 -0.31 2.02
N HIS A 409 -2.50 -0.65 0.88
CA HIS A 409 -3.22 -1.43 -0.13
C HIS A 409 -3.29 -2.92 0.26
N CYS A 410 -4.38 -3.59 -0.11
CA CYS A 410 -4.61 -4.99 0.18
C CYS A 410 -5.59 -5.57 -0.85
N ILE A 411 -5.33 -6.78 -1.35
CA ILE A 411 -6.23 -7.43 -2.32
C ILE A 411 -7.15 -8.40 -1.60
N LEU A 412 -8.47 -8.24 -1.79
CA LEU A 412 -9.48 -9.18 -1.33
C LEU A 412 -10.13 -9.87 -2.52
N LEU A 413 -10.04 -11.20 -2.60
CA LEU A 413 -10.66 -12.01 -3.65
C LEU A 413 -11.77 -12.90 -3.09
N ALA A 414 -12.98 -12.83 -3.64
CA ALA A 414 -14.07 -13.70 -3.24
C ALA A 414 -13.91 -15.11 -3.81
N LYS A 415 -13.85 -16.10 -2.93
CA LYS A 415 -13.77 -17.54 -3.25
C LYS A 415 -15.12 -18.12 -3.63
N ASN A 416 -16.19 -17.61 -3.00
CA ASN A 416 -17.53 -18.14 -3.07
C ASN A 416 -18.57 -17.04 -2.76
N GLU A 417 -19.84 -17.42 -2.72
CA GLU A 417 -20.96 -16.52 -2.45
C GLU A 417 -20.86 -15.83 -1.07
N THR A 418 -20.46 -16.56 -0.02
CA THR A 418 -20.21 -15.99 1.31
C THR A 418 -19.16 -14.87 1.23
N GLY A 419 -18.05 -15.12 0.54
CA GLY A 419 -17.01 -14.13 0.28
C GLY A 419 -17.54 -12.91 -0.46
N ARG A 420 -18.36 -13.10 -1.49
CA ARG A 420 -18.98 -12.00 -2.24
C ARG A 420 -19.86 -11.11 -1.35
N VAL A 421 -20.68 -11.72 -0.50
CA VAL A 421 -21.51 -10.98 0.47
C VAL A 421 -20.65 -10.25 1.50
N ASN A 422 -19.56 -10.87 1.98
CA ASN A 422 -18.62 -10.24 2.89
C ASN A 422 -17.91 -9.04 2.25
N LEU A 423 -17.48 -9.14 0.98
CA LEU A 423 -16.95 -8.00 0.23
C LEU A 423 -17.95 -6.84 0.20
N TYR A 424 -19.24 -7.10 -0.09
CA TYR A 424 -20.24 -6.05 -0.17
C TYR A 424 -20.42 -5.32 1.17
N ARG A 425 -20.42 -6.07 2.27
CA ARG A 425 -20.49 -5.52 3.63
C ARG A 425 -19.26 -4.66 3.95
N MET A 426 -18.06 -5.14 3.65
CA MET A 426 -16.82 -4.40 3.89
C MET A 426 -16.76 -3.12 3.06
N ILE A 427 -17.17 -3.17 1.79
CA ILE A 427 -17.20 -2.00 0.90
C ILE A 427 -18.28 -1.00 1.33
N SER A 428 -19.41 -1.46 1.84
CA SER A 428 -20.44 -0.56 2.40
C SER A 428 -19.93 0.13 3.65
N ALA A 429 -19.35 -0.61 4.60
CA ALA A 429 -18.80 -0.03 5.83
C ALA A 429 -17.63 0.94 5.55
N SER A 430 -16.78 0.63 4.56
CA SER A 430 -15.65 1.49 4.20
C SER A 430 -16.08 2.86 3.68
N HIS A 431 -17.23 2.94 3.00
CA HIS A 431 -17.79 4.20 2.49
C HIS A 431 -18.71 4.91 3.48
N LEU A 432 -19.40 4.18 4.36
CA LEU A 432 -20.41 4.75 5.26
C LEU A 432 -19.86 5.06 6.65
N THR A 433 -19.02 4.18 7.18
CA THR A 433 -18.55 4.23 8.58
C THR A 433 -17.10 4.70 8.67
N TYR A 434 -16.23 4.14 7.83
CA TYR A 434 -14.78 4.34 7.94
C TYR A 434 -14.18 5.27 6.87
N PHE A 435 -15.03 6.00 6.14
CA PHE A 435 -14.57 6.91 5.11
C PHE A 435 -13.88 8.14 5.70
N PHE A 436 -12.64 8.37 5.31
CA PHE A 436 -11.91 9.61 5.60
C PHE A 436 -10.82 9.82 4.54
N GLY A 437 -11.15 10.60 3.52
CA GLY A 437 -10.32 10.78 2.31
C GLY A 437 -10.28 9.55 1.39
N LYS A 438 -10.24 8.34 1.97
CA LYS A 438 -10.30 7.04 1.29
C LYS A 438 -11.29 6.11 2.00
N PRO A 439 -11.92 5.13 1.30
CA PRO A 439 -12.81 4.15 1.90
C PRO A 439 -12.01 3.04 2.59
N LYS A 440 -11.81 3.15 3.90
CA LYS A 440 -10.90 2.28 4.68
C LYS A 440 -11.59 1.01 5.18
N ILE A 441 -10.86 -0.11 5.22
CA ILE A 441 -11.34 -1.40 5.74
C ILE A 441 -10.42 -1.82 6.90
N PRO A 442 -10.94 -2.02 8.12
CA PRO A 442 -10.13 -2.47 9.25
C PRO A 442 -9.73 -3.94 9.14
N LYS A 443 -8.54 -4.30 9.64
CA LYS A 443 -8.07 -5.70 9.70
C LYS A 443 -9.01 -6.57 10.53
N SER A 444 -9.55 -6.06 11.64
CA SER A 444 -10.52 -6.79 12.46
C SER A 444 -11.77 -7.18 11.67
N MET A 445 -12.25 -6.30 10.80
CA MET A 445 -13.41 -6.55 9.94
C MET A 445 -13.13 -7.65 8.91
N ILE A 446 -11.93 -7.66 8.32
CA ILE A 446 -11.49 -8.73 7.42
C ILE A 446 -11.34 -10.04 8.17
N ALA A 447 -10.81 -10.03 9.39
CA ALA A 447 -10.69 -11.23 10.22
C ALA A 447 -12.07 -11.82 10.57
N ALA A 448 -13.04 -10.98 10.93
CA ALA A 448 -14.42 -11.40 11.19
C ALA A 448 -15.13 -11.92 9.93
N GLY A 449 -14.88 -11.31 8.77
CA GLY A 449 -15.42 -11.70 7.47
C GLY A 449 -14.51 -12.61 6.63
N ARG A 450 -13.56 -13.31 7.27
CA ARG A 450 -12.49 -14.04 6.56
C ARG A 450 -13.01 -15.22 5.75
N GLU A 451 -14.14 -15.80 6.16
CA GLU A 451 -14.77 -16.89 5.43
C GLU A 451 -15.07 -16.48 3.98
N GLY A 452 -14.58 -17.29 3.03
CA GLY A 452 -14.84 -17.06 1.61
C GLY A 452 -13.98 -15.96 0.98
N ILE A 453 -13.03 -15.36 1.68
CA ILE A 453 -12.10 -14.35 1.15
C ILE A 453 -10.67 -14.91 1.08
N LEU A 454 -9.93 -14.56 0.03
CA LEU A 454 -8.46 -14.63 0.02
C LEU A 454 -7.88 -13.23 0.15
N VAL A 455 -6.84 -13.07 0.96
CA VAL A 455 -6.21 -11.79 1.26
C VAL A 455 -4.77 -11.77 0.74
N GLY A 456 -4.49 -10.87 -0.21
CA GLY A 456 -3.20 -10.67 -0.85
C GLY A 456 -2.47 -9.43 -0.34
N SER A 457 -1.14 -9.47 -0.32
CA SER A 457 -0.30 -8.38 0.20
C SER A 457 -0.22 -7.13 -0.68
N ALA A 458 -0.80 -7.17 -1.90
CA ALA A 458 -0.89 -6.06 -2.84
C ALA A 458 0.47 -5.51 -3.36
N CYS A 459 0.47 -4.25 -3.78
CA CYS A 459 1.56 -3.58 -4.48
C CYS A 459 2.55 -2.91 -3.50
N VAL A 460 3.36 -1.97 -4.01
CA VAL A 460 4.33 -1.21 -3.21
C VAL A 460 3.72 -0.37 -2.09
N ALA A 461 2.44 0.01 -2.23
CA ALA A 461 1.66 0.68 -1.19
C ALA A 461 1.04 -0.30 -0.17
N GLY A 462 1.23 -1.61 -0.35
CA GLY A 462 0.82 -2.65 0.58
C GLY A 462 1.66 -2.66 1.86
N GLU A 463 1.06 -3.17 2.94
CA GLU A 463 1.67 -3.12 4.28
C GLU A 463 3.00 -3.88 4.35
N LEU A 464 3.07 -5.07 3.74
CA LEU A 464 4.29 -5.87 3.71
C LEU A 464 5.42 -5.15 2.97
N MET A 465 5.12 -4.57 1.80
CA MET A 465 6.16 -3.91 1.01
C MET A 465 6.65 -2.65 1.70
N GLN A 466 5.74 -1.85 2.28
CA GLN A 466 6.10 -0.69 3.09
C GLN A 466 6.95 -1.10 4.30
N ALA A 467 6.63 -2.21 4.98
CA ALA A 467 7.43 -2.70 6.10
C ALA A 467 8.84 -3.14 5.69
N LEU A 468 9.00 -3.72 4.49
CA LEU A 468 10.30 -4.09 3.95
C LEU A 468 11.13 -2.88 3.51
N ILE A 469 10.48 -1.85 2.94
CA ILE A 469 11.10 -0.59 2.53
C ILE A 469 11.53 0.22 3.76
N ASP A 470 10.67 0.30 4.78
CA ASP A 470 10.94 0.96 6.06
C ASP A 470 11.87 0.13 6.98
N GLU A 471 12.31 -1.06 6.52
CA GLU A 471 13.26 -1.93 7.22
C GLU A 471 12.84 -2.31 8.65
N ARG A 472 11.53 -2.55 8.82
CA ARG A 472 10.91 -2.97 10.09
C ARG A 472 11.51 -4.29 10.59
N SER A 473 11.39 -4.53 11.89
CA SER A 473 11.92 -5.74 12.53
C SER A 473 11.33 -7.03 11.95
N GLN A 474 12.08 -8.14 12.04
CA GLN A 474 11.60 -9.46 11.62
C GLN A 474 10.30 -9.86 12.31
N GLU A 475 10.13 -9.53 13.59
CA GLU A 475 8.91 -9.83 14.34
C GLU A 475 7.71 -9.14 13.69
N ARG A 476 7.86 -7.85 13.35
CA ARG A 476 6.78 -7.10 12.73
C ARG A 476 6.48 -7.61 11.32
N ILE A 477 7.50 -7.93 10.53
CA ILE A 477 7.33 -8.52 9.20
C ILE A 477 6.60 -9.86 9.32
N ALA A 478 6.95 -10.69 10.30
CA ALA A 478 6.30 -11.98 10.53
C ALA A 478 4.81 -11.84 10.89
N GLU A 479 4.44 -10.88 11.74
CA GLU A 479 3.05 -10.56 12.05
C GLU A 479 2.25 -10.19 10.80
N ILE A 480 2.83 -9.32 9.97
CA ILE A 480 2.21 -8.86 8.72
C ILE A 480 2.02 -10.04 7.76
N VAL A 481 3.06 -10.85 7.50
CA VAL A 481 2.99 -12.01 6.60
C VAL A 481 1.93 -13.03 7.04
N ARG A 482 1.76 -13.24 8.36
CA ARG A 482 0.76 -14.19 8.88
C ARG A 482 -0.67 -13.80 8.53
N PHE A 483 -0.96 -12.50 8.41
CA PHE A 483 -2.29 -12.00 8.07
C PHE A 483 -2.71 -12.31 6.62
N TYR A 484 -1.76 -12.46 5.69
CA TYR A 484 -2.04 -12.69 4.28
C TYR A 484 -2.15 -14.18 3.93
N ASP A 485 -3.02 -14.52 2.97
CA ASP A 485 -3.13 -15.87 2.42
C ASP A 485 -2.08 -16.14 1.34
N TYR A 486 -1.71 -15.11 0.59
CA TYR A 486 -0.68 -15.14 -0.44
C TYR A 486 0.06 -13.80 -0.49
N LEU A 487 1.30 -13.83 -0.95
CA LEU A 487 2.15 -12.65 -1.08
C LEU A 487 2.30 -12.29 -2.55
N GLU A 488 2.26 -11.01 -2.86
CA GLU A 488 2.38 -10.48 -4.21
C GLU A 488 3.77 -9.90 -4.46
N ILE A 489 4.25 -10.10 -5.68
CA ILE A 489 5.39 -9.40 -6.25
C ILE A 489 4.98 -8.84 -7.62
N GLN A 490 5.50 -7.67 -7.98
CA GLN A 490 5.26 -7.03 -9.27
C GLN A 490 6.54 -7.00 -10.12
N PRO A 491 6.43 -6.82 -11.44
CA PRO A 491 7.57 -6.48 -12.28
C PRO A 491 8.32 -5.26 -11.71
N ARG A 492 9.65 -5.28 -11.77
CA ARG A 492 10.50 -4.19 -11.25
C ARG A 492 10.13 -2.81 -11.79
N ASP A 493 9.62 -2.75 -13.02
CA ASP A 493 9.23 -1.51 -13.69
C ASP A 493 8.14 -0.76 -12.92
N ASN A 494 7.24 -1.46 -12.22
CA ASN A 494 6.23 -0.85 -11.35
C ASN A 494 6.86 -0.06 -10.19
N ASN A 495 8.04 -0.47 -9.74
CA ASN A 495 8.73 0.10 -8.58
C ASN A 495 9.93 0.98 -8.95
N ARG A 496 10.12 1.28 -10.24
CA ARG A 496 11.30 2.04 -10.72
C ARG A 496 11.36 3.48 -10.18
N PHE A 497 10.22 4.04 -9.77
CA PHE A 497 10.16 5.36 -9.13
C PHE A 497 10.91 5.42 -7.79
N LEU A 498 11.14 4.27 -7.13
CA LEU A 498 11.93 4.19 -5.89
C LEU A 498 13.39 4.62 -6.12
N LEU A 499 13.94 4.38 -7.31
CA LEU A 499 15.33 4.73 -7.66
C LEU A 499 15.55 6.24 -7.82
N THR A 500 14.49 6.99 -8.09
CA THR A 500 14.56 8.43 -8.39
C THR A 500 14.08 9.30 -7.26
N ASN A 501 13.53 8.71 -6.19
CA ASN A 501 12.92 9.44 -5.11
C ASN A 501 13.89 9.50 -3.92
N GLU A 502 14.34 10.72 -3.59
CA GLU A 502 15.31 10.99 -2.53
C GLU A 502 14.89 10.44 -1.15
N ARG A 503 13.60 10.18 -0.94
CA ARG A 503 13.11 9.52 0.28
C ARG A 503 13.64 8.10 0.46
N TYR A 504 13.97 7.38 -0.62
CA TYR A 504 14.31 5.96 -0.60
C TYR A 504 15.80 5.72 -0.87
N GLU A 505 16.66 6.24 0.01
CA GLU A 505 18.14 6.20 -0.11
C GLU A 505 18.73 4.79 -0.30
N ASN A 506 18.02 3.74 0.16
CA ASN A 506 18.49 2.36 0.09
C ASN A 506 18.28 1.70 -1.27
N PHE A 507 17.64 2.39 -2.23
CA PHE A 507 17.33 1.86 -3.56
C PHE A 507 18.07 2.67 -4.62
N ASN A 508 19.21 2.14 -5.08
CA ASN A 508 20.10 2.86 -6.00
C ASN A 508 20.24 2.14 -7.34
N THR A 509 19.85 0.87 -7.42
CA THR A 509 20.02 0.02 -8.59
C THR A 509 18.77 -0.81 -8.90
N GLU A 510 18.62 -1.23 -10.15
CA GLU A 510 17.61 -2.21 -10.57
C GLU A 510 17.69 -3.53 -9.77
N GLU A 511 18.89 -3.88 -9.30
CA GLU A 511 19.11 -5.07 -8.47
C GLU A 511 18.48 -4.92 -7.08
N ASP A 512 18.39 -3.70 -6.53
CA ASP A 512 17.73 -3.45 -5.24
C ASP A 512 16.22 -3.72 -5.34
N LEU A 513 15.60 -3.38 -6.46
CA LEU A 513 14.19 -3.70 -6.75
C LEU A 513 13.96 -5.21 -6.88
N LEU A 514 14.90 -5.92 -7.53
CA LEU A 514 14.84 -7.38 -7.62
C LEU A 514 15.05 -8.04 -6.26
N ASN A 515 15.96 -7.51 -5.43
CA ASN A 515 16.19 -7.98 -4.07
C ASN A 515 14.95 -7.84 -3.20
N LEU A 516 14.16 -6.77 -3.39
CA LEU A 516 12.89 -6.60 -2.70
C LEU A 516 11.91 -7.74 -3.04
N ASN A 517 11.78 -8.10 -4.32
CA ASN A 517 10.99 -9.26 -4.74
C ASN A 517 11.55 -10.57 -4.14
N ARG A 518 12.87 -10.76 -4.13
CA ARG A 518 13.50 -11.96 -3.52
C ARG A 518 13.23 -12.06 -2.02
N LYS A 519 13.19 -10.95 -1.29
CA LYS A 519 12.80 -10.93 0.13
C LYS A 519 11.38 -11.44 0.32
N VAL A 520 10.42 -11.00 -0.51
CA VAL A 520 9.04 -11.50 -0.46
C VAL A 520 8.98 -13.00 -0.80
N VAL A 521 9.76 -13.46 -1.79
CA VAL A 521 9.87 -14.89 -2.12
C VAL A 521 10.37 -15.71 -0.93
N ALA A 522 11.46 -15.26 -0.29
CA ALA A 522 12.02 -15.92 0.88
C ALA A 522 11.02 -15.97 2.06
N LEU A 523 10.26 -14.89 2.28
CA LEU A 523 9.18 -14.89 3.27
C LEU A 523 8.05 -15.87 2.92
N GLY A 524 7.69 -15.97 1.64
CA GLY A 524 6.72 -16.97 1.18
C GLY A 524 7.17 -18.39 1.47
N GLU A 525 8.43 -18.73 1.19
CA GLU A 525 9.03 -20.02 1.51
C GLU A 525 9.07 -20.28 3.02
N GLN A 526 9.53 -19.30 3.80
CA GLN A 526 9.66 -19.39 5.26
C GLN A 526 8.31 -19.62 5.96
N PHE A 527 7.24 -18.94 5.52
CA PHE A 527 5.93 -18.99 6.15
C PHE A 527 4.94 -19.94 5.45
N GLY A 528 5.38 -20.65 4.41
CA GLY A 528 4.53 -21.56 3.63
C GLY A 528 3.38 -20.82 2.90
N LYS A 529 3.62 -19.59 2.47
CA LYS A 529 2.64 -18.75 1.75
C LYS A 529 2.93 -18.78 0.25
N PRO A 530 1.92 -18.99 -0.62
CA PRO A 530 2.09 -18.83 -2.05
C PRO A 530 2.56 -17.42 -2.40
N VAL A 531 3.56 -17.32 -3.27
CA VAL A 531 4.02 -16.05 -3.82
C VAL A 531 3.59 -15.98 -5.27
N VAL A 532 2.89 -14.91 -5.64
CA VAL A 532 2.28 -14.76 -6.97
C VAL A 532 2.79 -13.49 -7.65
N ALA A 533 3.14 -13.62 -8.94
CA ALA A 533 3.55 -12.50 -9.77
C ALA A 533 2.33 -11.81 -10.40
N THR A 534 1.95 -10.66 -9.84
CA THR A 534 0.79 -9.87 -10.30
C THR A 534 1.22 -8.70 -11.16
N GLY A 535 0.32 -8.22 -12.02
CA GLY A 535 0.64 -7.18 -12.99
C GLY A 535 0.41 -5.78 -12.47
N ASP A 536 -0.52 -5.64 -11.52
CA ASP A 536 -1.00 -4.34 -11.03
C ASP A 536 -1.42 -3.47 -12.24
N VAL A 537 -2.29 -4.06 -13.06
CA VAL A 537 -2.60 -3.59 -14.42
C VAL A 537 -3.53 -2.39 -14.34
N HIS A 538 -3.18 -1.29 -15.00
CA HIS A 538 -4.03 -0.07 -15.07
C HIS A 538 -4.45 0.32 -16.49
N PHE A 539 -3.82 -0.31 -17.48
CA PHE A 539 -4.06 -0.07 -18.89
C PHE A 539 -3.74 -1.33 -19.72
N LEU A 540 -4.34 -1.44 -20.90
CA LEU A 540 -4.33 -2.66 -21.71
C LEU A 540 -3.00 -2.87 -22.45
N ASP A 541 -2.50 -1.83 -23.11
CA ASP A 541 -1.28 -1.88 -23.92
C ASP A 541 -0.28 -0.78 -23.49
N PRO A 542 1.04 -0.94 -23.68
CA PRO A 542 2.04 0.01 -23.17
C PRO A 542 1.84 1.46 -23.62
N GLU A 543 1.36 1.66 -24.85
CA GLU A 543 1.04 2.98 -25.41
C GLU A 543 -0.10 3.70 -24.66
N ASP A 544 -0.97 2.97 -23.96
CA ASP A 544 -2.09 3.55 -23.20
C ASP A 544 -1.62 4.22 -21.89
N GLN A 545 -0.36 4.03 -21.49
CA GLN A 545 0.23 4.65 -20.31
C GLN A 545 0.04 6.18 -20.30
N ILE A 546 0.14 6.82 -21.47
CA ILE A 546 0.01 8.27 -21.61
C ILE A 546 -1.34 8.78 -21.09
N TYR A 547 -2.42 8.00 -21.24
CA TYR A 547 -3.74 8.40 -20.77
C TYR A 547 -3.80 8.44 -19.24
N ARG A 548 -3.15 7.48 -18.57
CA ARG A 548 -3.03 7.47 -17.10
C ARG A 548 -2.20 8.65 -16.61
N THR A 549 -1.09 8.96 -17.29
CA THR A 549 -0.24 10.11 -16.94
C THR A 549 -0.95 11.46 -17.09
N ILE A 550 -1.96 11.58 -17.96
CA ILE A 550 -2.73 12.82 -18.13
C ILE A 550 -3.75 13.04 -17.01
N ILE A 551 -4.32 11.96 -16.46
CA ILE A 551 -5.37 12.05 -15.43
C ILE A 551 -4.82 12.11 -14.01
N GLN A 552 -3.60 11.59 -13.78
CA GLN A 552 -2.85 11.77 -12.54
C GLN A 552 -2.24 13.17 -12.46
#